data_AF-A0A6S7IZJ6-F1
#
_entry.id   AF-A0A6S7IZJ6-F1
#
_cell.length_a   1.000
_cell.length_b   1.000
_cell.length_c   1.000
_cell.angle_alpha   90.00
_cell.angle_beta   90.00
_cell.angle_gamma   90.00
#
_symmetry.space_group_name_H-M   'P 1'
#
loop_
_entity.id
_entity.type
_entity.pdbx_description
1 polymer ?
#
loop_
_entity_poly.entity_id
_entity_poly.type
_entity_poly.pdbx_seq_one_letter_code
_entity_poly.pdbx_strand_id
1 'polypeptide(L)'
;MAALLSCATEIRNGIQTHIKKTENIEKIIERKHGRTEMQETSIPSLKYDLRRSKRKADEMITEVKRMKTEETDRITRLEQHVEQTKEGFKTEMAVMRNQLTDTQNELMEMKTALHTGQTAYNFEKDLATYIYPPGTSITFGRIFSTMMKWLQDNKDTPEGREGNKKWNALKRKFKWSNKHEQVFFKMLKCRRKPAHPKVDYKLPIPDNFSKDEERYVEDIRKMTIRVNELVGLPNPNLNS
;
A
#
# COMPACT_ATOMS: atom_id res chain seq x y z
N MET A 1 -17.86 -22.98 -23.13
CA MET A 1 -17.40 -24.03 -24.08
C MET A 1 -18.11 -25.36 -23.92
N ALA A 2 -18.24 -25.95 -22.71
CA ALA A 2 -18.83 -27.27 -22.52
C ALA A 2 -20.30 -27.41 -23.03
N ALA A 3 -21.14 -26.39 -22.82
CA ALA A 3 -22.54 -26.41 -23.27
C ALA A 3 -22.69 -26.34 -24.81
N LEU A 4 -21.86 -25.52 -25.48
CA LEU A 4 -21.83 -25.43 -26.95
C LEU A 4 -21.32 -26.73 -27.59
N LEU A 5 -20.34 -27.40 -26.95
CA LEU A 5 -19.87 -28.72 -27.36
C LEU A 5 -20.95 -29.80 -27.19
N SER A 6 -21.72 -29.76 -26.09
CA SER A 6 -22.86 -30.68 -25.88
C SER A 6 -23.92 -30.50 -26.96
N CYS A 7 -24.34 -29.25 -27.22
CA CYS A 7 -25.34 -28.94 -28.24
C CYS A 7 -24.87 -29.33 -29.65
N ALA A 8 -23.61 -29.03 -30.01
CA ALA A 8 -23.03 -29.44 -31.28
C ALA A 8 -22.96 -30.98 -31.43
N THR A 9 -22.71 -31.69 -30.33
CA THR A 9 -22.66 -33.16 -30.32
C THR A 9 -24.05 -33.77 -30.48
N GLU A 10 -25.06 -33.21 -29.83
CA GLU A 10 -26.46 -33.63 -29.99
C GLU A 10 -26.97 -33.37 -31.41
N ILE A 11 -26.66 -32.22 -32.00
CA ILE A 11 -26.99 -31.89 -33.39
C ILE A 11 -26.28 -32.86 -34.35
N ARG A 12 -24.98 -33.13 -34.15
CA ARG A 12 -24.23 -34.09 -34.97
C ARG A 12 -24.84 -35.49 -34.89
N ASN A 13 -25.17 -35.96 -33.68
CA ASN A 13 -25.78 -37.27 -33.46
C ASN A 13 -27.18 -37.35 -34.12
N GLY A 14 -27.96 -36.27 -34.05
CA GLY A 14 -29.25 -36.16 -34.74
C GLY A 14 -29.08 -36.27 -36.27
N ILE A 15 -28.19 -35.47 -36.86
CA ILE A 15 -27.90 -35.49 -38.30
C ILE A 15 -27.43 -36.88 -38.73
N GLN A 16 -26.51 -37.50 -37.99
CA GLN A 16 -25.94 -38.80 -38.35
C GLN A 16 -26.97 -39.94 -38.22
N THR A 17 -27.91 -39.83 -37.27
CA THR A 17 -29.06 -40.74 -37.17
C THR A 17 -30.00 -40.60 -38.35
N HIS A 18 -30.26 -39.36 -38.81
CA HIS A 18 -31.08 -39.10 -39.98
C HIS A 18 -30.42 -39.60 -41.27
N ILE A 19 -29.11 -39.42 -41.43
CA ILE A 19 -28.33 -39.94 -42.57
C ILE A 19 -28.42 -41.47 -42.65
N LYS A 20 -28.21 -42.18 -41.53
CA LYS A 20 -28.33 -43.65 -41.48
C LYS A 20 -29.75 -44.13 -41.84
N LYS A 21 -30.78 -43.38 -41.43
CA LYS A 21 -32.16 -43.68 -41.80
C LYS A 21 -32.40 -43.48 -43.30
N THR A 22 -31.88 -42.42 -43.90
CA THR A 22 -31.98 -42.20 -45.35
C THR A 22 -31.22 -43.26 -46.15
N GLU A 23 -30.01 -43.66 -45.74
CA GLU A 23 -29.25 -44.74 -46.39
C GLU A 23 -29.97 -46.10 -46.30
N ASN A 24 -30.66 -46.38 -45.19
CA ASN A 24 -31.47 -47.58 -45.06
C ASN A 24 -32.72 -47.54 -45.96
N ILE A 25 -33.35 -46.37 -46.11
CA ILE A 25 -34.48 -46.18 -47.04
C ILE A 25 -34.01 -46.38 -48.48
N GLU A 26 -32.84 -45.87 -48.84
CA GLU A 26 -32.23 -46.02 -50.17
C GLU A 26 -31.97 -47.50 -50.49
N LYS A 27 -31.40 -48.26 -49.55
CA LYS A 27 -31.23 -49.73 -49.68
C LYS A 27 -32.54 -50.49 -49.79
N ILE A 28 -33.62 -50.03 -49.14
CA ILE A 28 -34.95 -50.63 -49.26
C ILE A 28 -35.56 -50.35 -50.64
N ILE A 29 -35.30 -49.17 -51.21
CA ILE A 29 -35.73 -48.78 -52.56
C ILE A 29 -34.99 -49.62 -53.62
N GLU A 30 -33.67 -49.79 -53.48
CA GLU A 30 -32.86 -50.64 -54.36
C GLU A 30 -33.32 -52.12 -54.34
N ARG A 31 -33.63 -52.68 -53.16
CA ARG A 31 -34.11 -54.07 -53.03
C ARG A 31 -35.54 -54.29 -53.53
N LYS A 32 -36.36 -53.24 -53.68
CA LYS A 32 -37.79 -53.33 -54.02
C LYS A 32 -38.10 -53.00 -55.49
N HIS A 33 -37.10 -52.87 -56.36
CA HIS A 33 -37.26 -52.71 -57.81
C HIS A 33 -37.92 -53.91 -58.55
N GLY A 34 -38.44 -54.91 -57.82
CA GLY A 34 -39.16 -56.07 -58.37
C GLY A 34 -40.62 -56.26 -57.92
N ARG A 35 -41.26 -55.32 -57.20
CA ARG A 35 -42.70 -55.40 -56.87
C ARG A 35 -43.39 -54.04 -56.89
N THR A 36 -44.22 -53.83 -57.89
CA THR A 36 -44.76 -52.52 -58.32
C THR A 36 -45.96 -52.02 -57.50
N GLU A 37 -46.68 -52.85 -56.75
CA GLU A 37 -47.93 -52.41 -56.08
C GLU A 37 -47.76 -51.81 -54.67
N MET A 38 -46.65 -52.06 -53.95
CA MET A 38 -46.36 -51.39 -52.67
C MET A 38 -45.67 -50.02 -52.84
N GLN A 39 -45.30 -49.64 -54.06
CA GLN A 39 -44.58 -48.40 -54.36
C GLN A 39 -45.51 -47.18 -54.35
N GLU A 40 -46.76 -47.31 -54.79
CA GLU A 40 -47.68 -46.16 -54.93
C GLU A 40 -48.12 -45.57 -53.58
N THR A 41 -48.27 -46.39 -52.55
CA THR A 41 -48.68 -45.93 -51.20
C THR A 41 -47.53 -45.35 -50.37
N SER A 42 -46.28 -45.76 -50.65
CA SER A 42 -45.12 -45.39 -49.83
C SER A 42 -44.37 -44.14 -50.31
N ILE A 43 -44.37 -43.87 -51.62
CA ILE A 43 -43.69 -42.72 -52.23
C ILE A 43 -44.26 -41.36 -51.74
N PRO A 44 -45.59 -41.18 -51.65
CA PRO A 44 -46.16 -39.93 -51.11
C PRO A 44 -45.77 -39.67 -49.65
N SER A 45 -45.73 -40.71 -48.82
CA SER A 45 -45.30 -40.63 -47.41
C SER A 45 -43.83 -40.22 -47.30
N LEU A 46 -42.94 -40.82 -48.09
CA LEU A 46 -41.51 -40.47 -48.10
C LEU A 46 -41.27 -39.03 -48.60
N LYS A 47 -42.01 -38.56 -49.61
CA LYS A 47 -41.95 -37.16 -50.05
C LYS A 47 -42.42 -36.19 -48.96
N TYR A 48 -43.44 -36.56 -48.20
CA TYR A 48 -43.91 -35.77 -47.05
C TYR A 48 -42.84 -35.69 -45.95
N ASP A 49 -42.25 -36.83 -45.59
CA ASP A 49 -41.21 -36.89 -44.55
C ASP A 49 -39.95 -36.13 -44.95
N LEU A 50 -39.53 -36.20 -46.23
CA LEU A 50 -38.39 -35.42 -46.74
C LEU A 50 -38.67 -33.91 -46.67
N ARG A 51 -39.86 -33.47 -47.10
CA ARG A 51 -40.27 -32.05 -47.00
C ARG A 51 -40.30 -31.57 -45.55
N ARG A 52 -40.81 -32.40 -44.63
CA ARG A 52 -40.84 -32.10 -43.20
C ARG A 52 -39.44 -32.02 -42.60
N SER A 53 -38.55 -32.96 -42.97
CA SER A 53 -37.15 -32.96 -42.53
C SER A 53 -36.40 -31.74 -43.05
N LYS A 54 -36.64 -31.33 -44.30
CA LYS A 54 -36.04 -30.12 -44.88
C LYS A 54 -36.47 -28.87 -44.13
N ARG A 55 -37.77 -28.72 -43.83
CA ARG A 55 -38.27 -27.59 -43.02
C ARG A 55 -37.60 -27.53 -41.64
N LYS A 56 -37.48 -28.67 -40.96
CA LYS A 56 -36.78 -28.74 -39.66
C LYS A 56 -35.30 -28.36 -39.78
N ALA A 57 -34.62 -28.79 -40.84
CA ALA A 57 -33.23 -28.39 -41.08
C ALA A 57 -33.11 -26.88 -41.32
N ASP A 58 -34.02 -26.28 -42.11
CA ASP A 58 -34.05 -24.84 -42.37
C ASP A 58 -34.34 -24.03 -41.09
N GLU A 59 -35.25 -24.50 -40.24
CA GLU A 59 -35.53 -23.94 -38.91
C GLU A 59 -34.29 -24.01 -38.00
N MET A 60 -33.61 -25.17 -37.95
CA MET A 60 -32.37 -25.33 -37.18
C MET A 60 -31.24 -24.42 -37.68
N ILE A 61 -31.10 -24.23 -39.00
CA ILE A 61 -30.09 -23.32 -39.56
C ILE A 61 -30.38 -21.88 -39.11
N THR A 62 -31.65 -21.48 -39.11
CA THR A 62 -32.06 -20.14 -38.67
C THR A 62 -31.78 -19.94 -37.18
N GLU A 63 -32.10 -20.94 -36.36
CA GLU A 63 -31.87 -20.90 -34.93
C GLU A 63 -30.37 -20.89 -34.56
N VAL A 64 -29.55 -21.69 -35.24
CA VAL A 64 -28.09 -21.66 -35.07
C VAL A 64 -27.50 -20.30 -35.44
N LYS A 65 -28.01 -19.66 -36.49
CA LYS A 65 -27.58 -18.29 -36.84
C LYS A 65 -27.95 -17.29 -35.75
N ARG A 66 -29.16 -17.36 -35.20
CA ARG A 66 -29.62 -16.51 -34.08
C ARG A 66 -28.78 -16.72 -32.81
N MET A 67 -28.52 -17.97 -32.43
CA MET A 67 -27.65 -18.28 -31.30
C MET A 67 -26.23 -17.77 -31.51
N LYS A 68 -25.69 -17.88 -32.73
CA LYS A 68 -24.36 -17.36 -33.06
C LYS A 68 -24.28 -15.84 -32.91
N THR A 69 -25.29 -15.11 -33.36
CA THR A 69 -25.35 -13.65 -33.17
C THR A 69 -25.45 -13.29 -31.69
N GLU A 70 -26.31 -13.96 -30.93
CA GLU A 70 -26.47 -13.70 -29.50
C GLU A 70 -25.20 -14.00 -28.69
N GLU A 71 -24.50 -15.09 -29.01
CA GLU A 71 -23.25 -15.43 -28.34
C GLU A 71 -22.13 -14.43 -28.72
N THR A 72 -22.11 -13.94 -29.96
CA THR A 72 -21.16 -12.89 -30.38
C THR A 72 -21.41 -11.60 -29.61
N ASP A 73 -22.68 -11.16 -29.52
CA ASP A 73 -23.06 -9.96 -28.77
C ASP A 73 -22.79 -10.10 -27.27
N ARG A 74 -22.91 -11.32 -26.73
CA ARG A 74 -22.56 -11.62 -25.35
C ARG A 74 -21.05 -11.52 -25.13
N ILE A 75 -20.24 -12.07 -26.02
CA ILE A 75 -18.78 -11.98 -25.96
C ILE A 75 -18.35 -10.52 -25.97
N THR A 76 -18.85 -9.71 -26.91
CA THR A 76 -18.51 -8.29 -26.99
C THR A 76 -18.87 -7.52 -25.72
N ARG A 77 -20.04 -7.78 -25.13
CA ARG A 77 -20.43 -7.16 -23.85
C ARG A 77 -19.53 -7.57 -22.69
N LEU A 78 -19.12 -8.84 -22.64
CA LEU A 78 -18.19 -9.33 -21.62
C LEU A 78 -16.80 -8.69 -21.78
N GLU A 79 -16.29 -8.60 -23.00
CA GLU A 79 -15.01 -7.95 -23.29
C GLU A 79 -15.01 -6.48 -22.86
N GLN A 80 -16.08 -5.74 -23.20
CA GLN A 80 -16.25 -4.34 -22.77
C GLN A 80 -16.29 -4.20 -21.24
N HIS A 81 -17.05 -5.07 -20.55
CA HIS A 81 -17.13 -5.05 -19.10
C HIS A 81 -15.78 -5.36 -18.44
N VAL A 82 -15.03 -6.33 -18.97
CA VAL A 82 -13.69 -6.68 -18.49
C VAL A 82 -12.75 -5.49 -18.65
N GLU A 83 -12.74 -4.82 -19.81
CA GLU A 83 -11.84 -3.69 -20.03
C GLU A 83 -12.18 -2.50 -19.12
N GLN A 84 -13.48 -2.19 -18.95
CA GLN A 84 -13.91 -1.15 -18.00
C GLN A 84 -13.50 -1.46 -16.56
N THR A 85 -13.68 -2.72 -16.14
CA THR A 85 -13.29 -3.17 -14.78
C THR A 85 -11.77 -3.05 -14.58
N LYS A 86 -10.99 -3.42 -15.60
CA LYS A 86 -9.53 -3.33 -15.58
C LYS A 86 -9.03 -1.88 -15.49
N GLU A 87 -9.63 -0.96 -16.24
CA GLU A 87 -9.30 0.47 -16.13
C GLU A 87 -9.72 1.06 -14.77
N GLY A 88 -10.85 0.61 -14.21
CA GLY A 88 -11.26 0.92 -12.85
C GLY A 88 -10.20 0.49 -11.83
N PHE A 89 -9.77 -0.77 -11.87
CA PHE A 89 -8.72 -1.28 -10.98
C PHE A 89 -7.38 -0.56 -11.16
N LYS A 90 -6.97 -0.22 -12.38
CA LYS A 90 -5.75 0.58 -12.61
C LYS A 90 -5.82 1.93 -11.90
N THR A 91 -6.97 2.59 -11.98
CA THR A 91 -7.19 3.90 -11.34
C THR A 91 -7.14 3.78 -9.82
N GLU A 92 -7.84 2.81 -9.24
CA GLU A 92 -7.82 2.55 -7.79
C GLU A 92 -6.41 2.20 -7.29
N MET A 93 -5.68 1.35 -8.02
CA MET A 93 -4.29 1.00 -7.71
C MET A 93 -3.37 2.22 -7.75
N ALA A 94 -3.56 3.14 -8.70
CA ALA A 94 -2.79 4.38 -8.76
C ALA A 94 -3.07 5.29 -7.56
N VAL A 95 -4.35 5.43 -7.16
CA VAL A 95 -4.74 6.20 -5.98
C VAL A 95 -4.13 5.60 -4.70
N MET A 96 -4.26 4.29 -4.51
CA MET A 96 -3.69 3.61 -3.35
C MET A 96 -2.16 3.74 -3.31
N ARG A 97 -1.47 3.67 -4.46
CA ARG A 97 -0.03 3.86 -4.54
C ARG A 97 0.40 5.26 -4.11
N ASN A 98 -0.33 6.29 -4.52
CA ASN A 98 -0.06 7.66 -4.12
C ASN A 98 -0.27 7.84 -2.61
N GLN A 99 -1.42 7.37 -2.08
CA GLN A 99 -1.71 7.41 -0.64
C GLN A 99 -0.65 6.69 0.21
N LEU A 100 -0.16 5.53 -0.26
CA LEU A 100 0.91 4.81 0.41
C LEU A 100 2.22 5.60 0.41
N THR A 101 2.54 6.25 -0.70
CA THR A 101 3.75 7.09 -0.83
C THR A 101 3.67 8.30 0.12
N ASP A 102 2.52 8.96 0.19
CA ASP A 102 2.30 10.08 1.09
C ASP A 102 2.43 9.64 2.56
N THR A 103 1.79 8.52 2.91
CA THR A 103 1.89 7.93 4.27
C THR A 103 3.34 7.56 4.61
N GLN A 104 4.10 7.02 3.66
CA GLN A 104 5.50 6.67 3.88
C GLN A 104 6.37 7.91 4.12
N ASN A 105 6.11 9.01 3.41
CA ASN A 105 6.79 10.28 3.62
C ASN A 105 6.47 10.86 5.01
N GLU A 106 5.19 10.88 5.40
CA GLU A 106 4.75 11.33 6.73
C GLU A 106 5.41 10.52 7.87
N LEU A 107 5.49 9.19 7.71
CA LEU A 107 6.18 8.31 8.67
C LEU A 107 7.68 8.62 8.76
N MET A 108 8.33 8.89 7.63
CA MET A 108 9.76 9.24 7.61
C MET A 108 10.03 10.58 8.30
N GLU A 109 9.17 11.58 8.08
CA GLU A 109 9.21 12.87 8.77
C GLU A 109 8.99 12.71 10.28
N MET A 110 7.99 11.93 10.69
CA MET A 110 7.71 11.63 12.10
C MET A 110 8.88 10.91 12.79
N LYS A 111 9.49 9.92 12.13
CA LYS A 111 10.68 9.22 12.63
C LYS A 111 11.84 10.19 12.86
N THR A 112 12.08 11.07 11.89
CA THR A 112 13.14 12.10 11.96
C THR A 112 12.88 13.09 13.11
N ALA A 113 11.64 13.55 13.26
CA ALA A 113 11.24 14.44 14.34
C ALA A 113 11.39 13.79 15.72
N LEU A 114 11.02 12.51 15.86
CA LEU A 114 11.19 11.74 17.09
C LEU A 114 12.68 11.61 17.44
N HIS A 115 13.52 11.18 16.50
CA HIS A 115 14.96 11.04 16.73
C HIS A 115 15.61 12.38 17.14
N THR A 116 15.20 13.48 16.49
CA THR A 116 15.66 14.83 16.82
C THR A 116 15.24 15.26 18.23
N GLY A 117 13.98 15.02 18.60
CA GLY A 117 13.48 15.32 19.93
C GLY A 117 14.14 14.47 21.02
N GLN A 118 14.42 13.20 20.72
CA GLN A 118 15.14 12.30 21.63
C GLN A 118 16.58 12.75 21.85
N THR A 119 17.27 13.20 20.79
CA THR A 119 18.62 13.76 20.88
C THR A 119 18.66 14.94 21.84
N ALA A 120 17.74 15.90 21.70
CA ALA A 120 17.67 17.06 22.60
C ALA A 120 17.35 16.67 24.06
N TYR A 121 16.49 15.67 24.26
CA TYR A 121 16.18 15.17 25.60
C TYR A 121 17.38 14.50 26.28
N ASN A 122 18.07 13.63 25.56
CA ASN A 122 19.29 12.99 26.07
C ASN A 122 20.33 14.06 26.39
N PHE A 123 20.54 15.01 25.48
CA PHE A 123 21.43 16.13 25.70
C PHE A 123 21.14 16.89 26.99
N GLU A 124 19.89 17.32 27.26
CA GLU A 124 19.61 18.07 28.50
C GLU A 124 19.79 17.24 29.76
N LYS A 125 19.46 15.95 29.71
CA LYS A 125 19.62 15.01 30.83
C LYS A 125 21.09 14.77 31.14
N ASP A 126 21.87 14.46 30.11
CA ASP A 126 23.29 14.12 30.23
C ASP A 126 24.07 15.38 30.63
N LEU A 127 23.69 16.55 30.08
CA LEU A 127 24.26 17.83 30.46
C LEU A 127 23.97 18.16 31.93
N ALA A 128 22.71 18.00 32.38
CA ALA A 128 22.37 18.21 33.78
C ALA A 128 23.15 17.26 34.71
N THR A 129 23.31 15.99 34.32
CA THR A 129 24.09 15.00 35.08
C THR A 129 25.56 15.40 35.19
N TYR A 130 26.13 15.97 34.13
CA TYR A 130 27.51 16.46 34.13
C TYR A 130 27.69 17.74 34.97
N ILE A 131 26.70 18.64 34.96
CA ILE A 131 26.77 19.95 35.62
C ILE A 131 26.46 19.86 37.11
N TYR A 132 25.42 19.13 37.51
CA TYR A 132 25.00 19.07 38.90
C TYR A 132 25.96 18.24 39.78
N PRO A 133 26.03 18.54 41.09
CA PRO A 133 26.72 17.69 42.05
C PRO A 133 26.14 16.27 42.08
N PRO A 134 26.95 15.23 42.33
CA PRO A 134 26.46 13.86 42.53
C PRO A 134 25.36 13.81 43.60
N GLY A 135 24.29 13.05 43.34
CA GLY A 135 23.15 12.92 44.26
C GLY A 135 22.04 13.97 44.09
N THR A 136 22.22 14.94 43.19
CA THR A 136 21.15 15.90 42.86
C THR A 136 20.00 15.19 42.13
N SER A 137 18.78 15.26 42.67
CA SER A 137 17.59 14.72 42.02
C SER A 137 17.21 15.57 40.81
N ILE A 138 17.40 15.03 39.61
CA ILE A 138 16.97 15.68 38.36
C ILE A 138 15.52 15.29 38.11
N THR A 139 14.59 16.19 38.44
CA THR A 139 13.16 15.98 38.16
C THR A 139 12.87 16.01 36.66
N PHE A 140 12.01 15.12 36.19
CA PHE A 140 11.55 15.06 34.81
C PHE A 140 10.68 16.28 34.47
N GLY A 141 11.27 17.33 33.88
CA GLY A 141 10.62 18.60 33.59
C GLY A 141 11.43 19.48 32.62
N ARG A 142 11.36 20.81 32.77
CA ARG A 142 12.19 21.78 32.00
C ARG A 142 13.64 21.75 32.50
N ILE A 143 14.36 20.65 32.22
CA ILE A 143 15.69 20.37 32.78
C ILE A 143 16.65 21.51 32.46
N PHE A 144 16.78 21.88 31.18
CA PHE A 144 17.72 22.93 30.77
C PHE A 144 17.45 24.28 31.45
N SER A 145 16.21 24.77 31.46
CA SER A 145 15.87 26.04 32.11
C SER A 145 16.12 26.02 33.62
N THR A 146 15.85 24.88 34.27
CA THR A 146 16.08 24.71 35.71
C THR A 146 17.57 24.72 36.02
N MET A 147 18.38 24.02 35.23
CA MET A 147 19.84 24.02 35.33
C MET A 147 20.43 25.42 35.14
N MET A 148 19.97 26.17 34.13
CA MET A 148 20.45 27.54 33.91
C MET A 148 20.10 28.47 35.08
N LYS A 149 18.91 28.32 35.67
CA LYS A 149 18.53 29.06 36.88
C LYS A 149 19.43 28.67 38.08
N TRP A 150 19.63 27.37 38.29
CA TRP A 150 20.49 26.89 39.38
C TRP A 150 21.92 27.41 39.28
N LEU A 151 22.52 27.43 38.07
CA LEU A 151 23.85 27.97 37.83
C LEU A 151 23.96 29.46 38.19
N GLN A 152 22.89 30.22 37.98
CA GLN A 152 22.82 31.64 38.33
C GLN A 152 22.66 31.84 39.84
N ASP A 153 21.72 31.10 40.45
CA ASP A 153 21.39 31.22 41.87
C ASP A 153 22.56 30.76 42.78
N ASN A 154 23.35 29.78 42.33
CA ASN A 154 24.45 29.19 43.11
C ASN A 154 25.84 29.68 42.68
N LYS A 155 25.93 30.76 41.90
CA LYS A 155 27.20 31.23 41.28
C LYS A 155 28.38 31.41 42.26
N ASP A 156 28.09 31.72 43.53
CA ASP A 156 29.10 32.02 44.57
C ASP A 156 29.48 30.79 45.41
N THR A 157 28.68 29.72 45.37
CA THR A 157 28.96 28.45 46.04
C THR A 157 30.10 27.69 45.37
N PRO A 158 30.86 26.83 46.08
CA PRO A 158 31.87 25.96 45.47
C PRO A 158 31.30 25.10 44.32
N GLU A 159 30.13 24.50 44.54
CA GLU A 159 29.44 23.61 43.60
C GLU A 159 28.97 24.38 42.36
N GLY A 160 28.36 25.55 42.55
CA GLY A 160 27.93 26.40 41.44
C GLY A 160 29.11 27.00 40.66
N ARG A 161 30.25 27.28 41.31
CA ARG A 161 31.50 27.66 40.62
C ARG A 161 32.02 26.54 39.73
N GLU A 162 32.02 25.30 40.21
CA GLU A 162 32.41 24.13 39.43
C GLU A 162 31.44 23.88 38.26
N GLY A 163 30.14 23.92 38.51
CA GLY A 163 29.10 23.81 37.48
C GLY A 163 29.25 24.87 36.39
N ASN A 164 29.46 26.14 36.77
CA ASN A 164 29.71 27.22 35.83
C ASN A 164 31.02 27.00 35.05
N LYS A 165 32.08 26.51 35.67
CA LYS A 165 33.34 26.16 34.98
C LYS A 165 33.10 25.08 33.93
N LYS A 166 32.37 24.02 34.27
CA LYS A 166 32.00 22.92 33.36
C LYS A 166 31.16 23.42 32.18
N TRP A 167 30.11 24.21 32.44
CA TRP A 167 29.25 24.79 31.41
C TRP A 167 30.03 25.74 30.49
N ASN A 168 30.82 26.66 31.05
CA ASN A 168 31.60 27.62 30.28
C ASN A 168 32.68 26.94 29.41
N ALA A 169 33.29 25.86 29.90
CA ALA A 169 34.24 25.07 29.11
C ALA A 169 33.56 24.43 27.89
N LEU A 170 32.37 23.83 28.08
CA LEU A 170 31.57 23.28 26.99
C LEU A 170 31.13 24.38 26.01
N LYS A 171 30.58 25.48 26.53
CA LYS A 171 30.10 26.63 25.75
C LYS A 171 31.22 27.17 24.85
N ARG A 172 32.44 27.28 25.38
CA ARG A 172 33.63 27.72 24.63
C ARG A 172 34.06 26.70 23.58
N LYS A 173 34.13 25.42 23.94
CA LYS A 173 34.56 24.33 23.03
C LYS A 173 33.64 24.21 21.80
N PHE A 174 32.33 24.32 22.01
CA PHE A 174 31.33 24.18 20.95
C PHE A 174 30.85 25.52 20.36
N LYS A 175 31.44 26.65 20.78
CA LYS A 175 31.03 28.00 20.36
C LYS A 175 29.52 28.23 20.52
N TRP A 176 28.96 27.71 21.62
CA TRP A 176 27.53 27.75 21.89
C TRP A 176 27.02 29.18 21.99
N SER A 177 25.97 29.47 21.24
CA SER A 177 25.39 30.80 21.04
C SER A 177 23.88 30.81 21.29
N ASN A 178 23.27 32.00 21.29
CA ASN A 178 21.81 32.12 21.41
C ASN A 178 21.06 31.37 20.30
N LYS A 179 21.68 31.19 19.12
CA LYS A 179 21.11 30.38 18.04
C LYS A 179 21.07 28.89 18.37
N HIS A 180 22.09 28.36 19.05
CA HIS A 180 22.07 26.98 19.53
C HIS A 180 20.93 26.76 20.52
N GLU A 181 20.72 27.69 21.44
CA GLU A 181 19.63 27.60 22.41
C GLU A 181 18.25 27.65 21.74
N GLN A 182 18.06 28.52 20.76
CA GLN A 182 16.83 28.57 19.95
C GLN A 182 16.56 27.23 19.23
N VAL A 183 17.58 26.69 18.55
CA VAL A 183 17.48 25.41 17.84
C VAL A 183 17.25 24.26 18.81
N PHE A 184 17.93 24.24 19.94
CA PHE A 184 17.75 23.25 21.00
C PHE A 184 16.31 23.24 21.52
N PHE A 185 15.71 24.40 21.80
CA PHE A 185 14.29 24.47 22.18
C PHE A 185 13.35 24.07 21.03
N LYS A 186 13.71 24.34 19.77
CA LYS A 186 12.97 23.84 18.60
C LYS A 186 13.02 22.30 18.54
N MET A 187 14.19 21.68 18.77
CA MET A 187 14.35 20.22 18.85
C MET A 187 13.51 19.62 20.00
N LEU A 188 13.50 20.23 21.19
CA LEU A 188 12.66 19.77 22.31
C LEU A 188 11.16 19.79 21.97
N LYS A 189 10.68 20.75 21.16
CA LYS A 189 9.29 20.77 20.69
C LYS A 189 8.97 19.57 19.80
N CYS A 190 9.93 19.04 19.05
CA CYS A 190 9.74 17.84 18.23
C CYS A 190 9.36 16.60 19.08
N ARG A 191 9.87 16.49 20.32
CA ARG A 191 9.56 15.37 21.24
C ARG A 191 8.11 15.34 21.71
N ARG A 192 7.43 16.49 21.81
CA ARG A 192 6.05 16.53 22.31
C ARG A 192 5.05 15.81 21.42
N LYS A 193 5.45 15.40 20.21
CA LYS A 193 4.58 14.83 19.17
C LYS A 193 4.50 13.30 19.13
N PRO A 194 5.59 12.54 19.25
CA PRO A 194 5.54 11.10 19.02
C PRO A 194 5.43 10.29 20.31
N ALA A 195 5.55 10.92 21.49
CA ALA A 195 5.71 10.22 22.77
C ALA A 195 4.44 10.11 23.63
N HIS A 196 3.26 10.58 23.18
CA HIS A 196 2.07 10.57 24.04
C HIS A 196 0.77 10.25 23.29
N PRO A 197 0.01 9.19 23.67
CA PRO A 197 -1.25 8.79 23.02
C PRO A 197 -2.43 9.77 23.24
N LYS A 198 -2.17 10.96 23.79
CA LYS A 198 -3.18 12.01 24.07
C LYS A 198 -2.74 13.40 23.60
N VAL A 199 -1.63 13.52 22.86
CA VAL A 199 -1.24 14.81 22.29
C VAL A 199 -2.05 15.02 21.03
N ASP A 200 -2.75 16.16 20.99
CA ASP A 200 -3.47 16.66 19.83
C ASP A 200 -2.50 16.79 18.64
N TYR A 201 -2.62 15.88 17.67
CA TYR A 201 -1.79 15.80 16.46
C TYR A 201 -1.90 17.04 15.56
N LYS A 202 -2.76 18.01 15.90
CA LYS A 202 -3.00 19.24 15.14
C LYS A 202 -1.92 20.31 15.25
N LEU A 203 -0.91 20.14 16.12
CA LEU A 203 0.21 21.09 16.14
C LEU A 203 1.14 20.78 14.96
N PRO A 204 1.49 21.76 14.09
CA PRO A 204 2.36 21.55 12.93
C PRO A 204 3.78 21.18 13.39
N ILE A 205 4.41 20.17 12.77
CA ILE A 205 5.83 19.84 13.03
C ILE A 205 6.60 21.13 12.78
N PRO A 206 7.48 21.60 13.69
CA PRO A 206 8.27 22.78 13.40
C PRO A 206 8.92 22.54 12.04
N ASP A 207 8.61 23.41 11.08
CA ASP A 207 9.09 23.25 9.71
C ASP A 207 10.57 22.89 9.71
N ASN A 208 10.93 22.03 8.75
CA ASN A 208 12.28 21.57 8.49
C ASN A 208 13.33 22.57 8.97
N PHE A 209 14.31 22.10 9.74
CA PHE A 209 15.42 22.95 10.17
C PHE A 209 16.02 23.59 8.91
N SER A 210 16.19 24.91 8.91
CA SER A 210 16.90 25.55 7.79
C SER A 210 18.33 24.99 7.70
N LYS A 211 19.00 25.12 6.55
CA LYS A 211 20.40 24.68 6.40
C LYS A 211 21.33 25.25 7.50
N ASP A 212 21.04 26.47 7.94
CA ASP A 212 21.76 27.09 9.06
C ASP A 212 21.42 26.44 10.41
N GLU A 213 20.14 26.08 10.61
CA GLU A 213 19.69 25.37 11.81
C GLU A 213 20.22 23.93 11.90
N GLU A 214 20.32 23.22 10.77
CA GLU A 214 20.87 21.86 10.69
C GLU A 214 22.31 21.79 11.23
N ARG A 215 23.12 22.82 10.97
CA ARG A 215 24.46 22.93 11.54
C ARG A 215 24.42 22.94 13.07
N TYR A 216 23.50 23.70 13.67
CA TYR A 216 23.37 23.76 15.13
C TYR A 216 22.82 22.45 15.71
N VAL A 217 21.94 21.75 14.99
CA VAL A 217 21.48 20.40 15.37
C VAL A 217 22.68 19.43 15.45
N GLU A 218 23.56 19.48 14.45
CA GLU A 218 24.76 18.63 14.42
C GLU A 218 25.77 19.00 15.51
N ASP A 219 25.95 20.29 15.80
CA ASP A 219 26.78 20.74 16.92
C ASP A 219 26.22 20.25 18.28
N ILE A 220 24.89 20.27 18.47
CA ILE A 220 24.23 19.71 19.67
C ILE A 220 24.45 18.19 19.76
N ARG A 221 24.38 17.45 18.65
CA ARG A 221 24.68 16.00 18.62
C ARG A 221 26.11 15.70 19.05
N LYS A 222 27.09 16.40 18.48
CA LYS A 222 28.51 16.26 18.85
C LYS A 222 28.74 16.62 20.32
N MET A 223 28.05 17.64 20.80
CA MET A 223 28.11 18.03 22.20
C MET A 223 27.51 16.95 23.12
N THR A 224 26.41 16.31 22.71
CA THR A 224 25.79 15.19 23.43
C THR A 224 26.77 14.03 23.58
N ILE A 225 27.42 13.62 22.49
CA ILE A 225 28.44 12.56 22.52
C ILE A 225 29.57 12.93 23.50
N ARG A 226 30.06 14.17 23.42
CA ARG A 226 31.13 14.62 24.31
C ARG A 226 30.71 14.67 25.77
N VAL A 227 29.47 15.07 26.05
CA VAL A 227 28.95 15.04 27.43
C VAL A 227 28.90 13.59 27.91
N ASN A 228 28.40 12.66 27.10
CA ASN A 228 28.35 11.23 27.45
C ASN A 228 29.71 10.64 27.79
N GLU A 229 30.74 10.98 27.01
CA GLU A 229 32.14 10.62 27.33
C GLU A 229 32.59 11.16 28.69
N LEU A 230 32.18 12.38 29.05
CA LEU A 230 32.57 13.03 30.31
C LEU A 230 31.83 12.46 31.53
N VAL A 231 30.60 11.95 31.35
CA VAL A 231 29.83 11.28 32.41
C VAL A 231 30.05 9.77 32.47
N GLY A 232 30.85 9.20 31.55
CA GLY A 232 31.11 7.75 31.49
C GLY A 232 29.92 6.92 31.02
N LEU A 233 28.99 7.52 30.28
CA LEU A 233 27.83 6.82 29.72
C LEU A 233 28.17 6.17 28.37
N PRO A 234 27.63 4.98 28.07
CA PRO A 234 27.87 4.30 26.80
C PRO A 234 27.37 5.16 25.62
N ASN A 235 28.15 5.18 24.54
CA ASN A 235 27.87 6.00 23.36
C ASN A 235 26.59 5.48 22.66
N PRO A 236 25.50 6.28 22.59
CA PRO A 236 24.22 5.81 22.04
C PRO A 236 24.28 5.48 20.54
N ASN A 237 25.34 5.89 19.83
CA ASN A 237 25.54 5.62 18.41
C ASN A 237 26.27 4.29 18.11
N LEU A 238 26.64 3.49 19.11
CA LEU A 238 27.30 2.18 18.89
C LEU A 238 26.31 1.00 18.72
N ASN A 239 25.01 1.22 18.88
CA ASN A 239 23.97 0.19 18.76
C ASN A 239 22.96 0.46 17.62
N SER A 240 23.35 1.21 16.58
CA SER A 240 22.51 1.46 15.38
C SER A 240 23.11 0.79 14.16
#